data_AF-A0A0C9YFK6-F1
#
_entry.id   AF-A0A0C9YFK6-F1
#
_cell.length_a   1.000
_cell.length_b   1.000
_cell.length_c   1.000
_cell.angle_alpha   90.00
_cell.angle_beta   90.00
_cell.angle_gamma   90.00
#
_symmetry.space_group_name_H-M   'P 1'
#
loop_
_entity.id
_entity.type
_entity.pdbx_description
1 polymer ?
#
loop_
_entity_poly.entity_id
_entity_poly.type
_entity_poly.pdbx_seq_one_letter_code
_entity_poly.pdbx_strand_id
1 'polypeptide(L)'
;WTWSDTCCIDKHGSAEVQETMGSMFTWYRQSALTVVYLCDVPDTGSVDSSEWFRRGWTLQELLAPDSIVFYTKTRPLYRNLTSLHHKADAVVLEELERVTGTERRFFKSFSPGLDDACLILQWASQRTTTRPEDSAYSLSGILNLHLPVMHGESAENALGLLLAEVVSHSGDISVLDW
;
A
#
# COMPACT_ATOMS: atom_id res chain seq x y z
N TRP A 1 -4.81 13.97 16.05
CA TRP A 1 -5.49 14.12 14.76
C TRP A 1 -5.57 12.74 14.13
N THR A 2 -6.63 12.44 13.38
CA THR A 2 -6.83 11.15 12.70
C THR A 2 -7.06 11.45 11.24
N TRP A 3 -6.44 10.69 10.34
CA TRP A 3 -6.61 10.84 8.90
C TRP A 3 -7.18 9.55 8.30
N SER A 4 -8.06 9.69 7.31
CA SER A 4 -8.61 8.59 6.53
C SER A 4 -8.91 9.11 5.13
N ASP A 5 -8.50 8.35 4.12
CA ASP A 5 -8.71 8.64 2.70
C ASP A 5 -10.17 9.01 2.35
N THR A 6 -11.12 8.39 3.04
CA THR A 6 -12.55 8.50 2.77
C THR A 6 -13.15 9.78 3.34
N CYS A 7 -12.59 10.30 4.44
CA CYS A 7 -13.14 11.46 5.15
C CYS A 7 -12.28 12.72 5.01
N CYS A 8 -11.01 12.59 4.66
CA CYS A 8 -10.02 13.66 4.72
C CYS A 8 -9.51 14.11 3.34
N ILE A 9 -10.02 13.52 2.25
CA ILE A 9 -9.67 13.92 0.89
C ILE A 9 -10.93 14.47 0.23
N ASP A 10 -10.92 15.73 -0.20
CA ASP A 10 -11.94 16.19 -1.13
C ASP A 10 -11.71 15.59 -2.51
N LYS A 11 -12.50 14.57 -2.84
CA LYS A 11 -12.43 13.86 -4.14
C LYS A 11 -12.96 14.71 -5.31
N HIS A 12 -13.46 15.93 -5.05
CA HIS A 12 -13.93 16.86 -6.07
C HIS A 12 -12.86 17.89 -6.50
N GLY A 13 -11.79 18.06 -5.72
CA GLY A 13 -10.68 18.98 -6.04
C GLY A 13 -9.48 18.27 -6.67
N SER A 14 -9.20 18.49 -7.95
CA SER A 14 -8.09 17.82 -8.65
C SER A 14 -6.70 18.12 -8.08
N ALA A 15 -6.48 19.35 -7.59
CA ALA A 15 -5.21 19.76 -6.98
C ALA A 15 -4.98 19.11 -5.60
N GLU A 16 -6.02 19.00 -4.78
CA GLU A 16 -5.95 18.35 -3.47
C GLU A 16 -5.74 16.84 -3.62
N VAL A 17 -6.34 16.22 -4.63
CA VAL A 17 -6.10 14.81 -4.95
C VAL A 17 -4.65 14.57 -5.36
N GLN A 18 -4.07 15.45 -6.19
CA GLN A 18 -2.64 15.37 -6.56
C GLN A 18 -1.71 15.50 -5.34
N GLU A 19 -1.93 16.52 -4.52
CA GLU A 19 -1.12 16.75 -3.31
C GLU A 19 -1.24 15.60 -2.31
N THR A 20 -2.46 15.07 -2.16
CA THR A 20 -2.73 13.94 -1.27
C THR A 20 -2.08 12.66 -1.78
N MET A 21 -2.17 12.35 -3.07
CA MET A 21 -1.54 11.16 -3.65
C MET A 21 -0.02 11.16 -3.46
N GLY A 22 0.62 12.33 -3.59
CA GLY A 22 2.05 12.49 -3.31
C GLY A 22 2.42 12.40 -1.82
N SER A 23 1.47 12.66 -0.91
CA SER A 23 1.72 12.76 0.52
C SER A 23 1.25 11.56 1.34
N MET A 24 0.35 10.73 0.82
CA MET A 24 -0.27 9.61 1.55
C MET A 24 0.75 8.67 2.18
N PHE A 25 1.75 8.24 1.41
CA PHE A 25 2.80 7.37 1.92
C PHE A 25 3.52 8.02 3.12
N THR A 26 3.87 9.30 3.01
CA THR A 26 4.52 10.06 4.09
C THR A 26 3.63 10.16 5.32
N TRP A 27 2.32 10.38 5.16
CA TRP A 27 1.38 10.44 6.28
C TRP A 27 1.26 9.10 7.00
N TYR A 28 1.18 7.98 6.28
CA TYR A 28 1.21 6.65 6.90
C TYR A 28 2.54 6.42 7.63
N ARG A 29 3.67 6.77 7.00
CA ARG A 29 5.00 6.59 7.59
C ARG A 29 5.21 7.42 8.86
N GLN A 30 4.66 8.63 8.91
CA GLN A 30 4.75 9.51 10.08
C GLN A 30 3.64 9.26 11.11
N SER A 31 2.69 8.37 10.82
CA SER A 31 1.63 8.05 11.77
C SER A 31 2.19 7.33 13.00
N ALA A 32 1.68 7.68 14.18
CA ALA A 32 2.01 6.94 15.39
C ALA A 32 1.41 5.52 15.39
N LEU A 33 0.31 5.35 14.67
CA LEU A 33 -0.43 4.09 14.55
C LEU A 33 -1.32 4.12 13.30
N THR A 34 -1.25 3.08 12.49
CA THR A 34 -2.24 2.83 11.43
C THR A 34 -3.23 1.75 11.87
N VAL A 35 -4.53 2.05 11.76
CA VAL A 35 -5.60 1.14 12.16
C VAL A 35 -6.32 0.64 10.92
N VAL A 36 -6.36 -0.67 10.75
CA VAL A 36 -7.02 -1.34 9.63
C VAL A 36 -8.18 -2.17 10.15
N TYR A 37 -9.37 -1.92 9.60
CA TYR A 37 -10.58 -2.69 9.90
C TYR A 37 -10.86 -3.67 8.75
N LEU A 38 -10.64 -4.96 9.02
CA LEU A 38 -10.87 -6.06 8.09
C LEU A 38 -12.33 -6.52 8.22
N CYS A 39 -13.23 -5.77 7.59
CA CYS A 39 -14.68 -5.95 7.70
C CYS A 39 -15.21 -7.31 7.19
N ASP A 40 -14.40 -8.01 6.41
CA ASP A 40 -14.65 -9.29 5.76
C ASP A 40 -13.96 -10.47 6.44
N VAL A 41 -13.16 -10.24 7.48
CA VAL A 41 -12.48 -11.29 8.25
C VAL A 41 -13.27 -11.61 9.52
N PRO A 42 -13.81 -12.84 9.67
CA PRO A 42 -14.40 -13.30 10.94
C PRO A 42 -13.37 -13.35 12.07
N ASP A 43 -13.82 -13.39 13.32
CA ASP A 43 -12.92 -13.33 14.49
C ASP A 43 -11.96 -14.53 14.60
N THR A 44 -12.36 -15.68 14.05
CA THR A 44 -11.52 -16.89 13.93
C THR A 44 -10.92 -17.05 12.54
N GLY A 45 -11.00 -16.02 11.69
CA GLY A 45 -10.59 -16.04 10.29
C GLY A 45 -9.11 -15.73 10.06
N SER A 46 -8.67 -15.98 8.83
CA SER A 46 -7.34 -15.60 8.35
C SER A 46 -7.40 -14.25 7.64
N VAL A 47 -6.30 -13.49 7.67
CA VAL A 47 -6.16 -12.27 6.86
C VAL A 47 -6.23 -12.54 5.36
N ASP A 48 -5.96 -13.77 4.90
CA ASP A 48 -5.94 -14.12 3.46
C ASP A 48 -7.28 -14.01 2.76
N SER A 49 -8.37 -14.15 3.54
CA SER A 49 -9.69 -14.00 2.99
C SER A 49 -10.03 -12.53 2.75
N SER A 50 -9.25 -11.59 3.27
CA SER A 50 -9.56 -10.17 3.19
C SER A 50 -9.23 -9.59 1.81
N GLU A 51 -10.21 -8.89 1.25
CA GLU A 51 -10.05 -8.05 0.08
C GLU A 51 -9.05 -6.91 0.31
N TRP A 52 -8.80 -6.51 1.57
CA TRP A 52 -7.82 -5.46 1.87
C TRP A 52 -6.44 -5.80 1.31
N PHE A 53 -6.00 -7.05 1.35
CA PHE A 53 -4.69 -7.46 0.79
C PHE A 53 -4.65 -7.53 -0.74
N ARG A 54 -5.82 -7.46 -1.40
CA ARG A 54 -5.92 -7.45 -2.88
C ARG A 54 -6.08 -6.06 -3.46
N ARG A 55 -6.31 -5.02 -2.65
CA ARG A 55 -6.47 -3.65 -3.14
C ARG A 55 -5.10 -3.01 -3.43
N GLY A 56 -4.97 -2.24 -4.51
CA GLY A 56 -3.69 -1.61 -4.89
C GLY A 56 -3.14 -0.66 -3.82
N TRP A 57 -3.95 0.34 -3.43
CA TRP A 57 -3.56 1.36 -2.45
C TRP A 57 -3.15 0.83 -1.07
N THR A 58 -3.64 -0.35 -0.67
CA THR A 58 -3.33 -0.88 0.65
C THR A 58 -1.90 -1.42 0.77
N LEU A 59 -1.15 -1.51 -0.34
CA LEU A 59 0.27 -1.87 -0.30
C LEU A 59 1.08 -0.79 0.42
N GLN A 60 0.86 0.49 0.11
CA GLN A 60 1.50 1.58 0.84
C GLN A 60 0.97 1.70 2.28
N GLU A 61 -0.32 1.46 2.50
CA GLU A 61 -0.91 1.42 3.85
C GLU A 61 -0.26 0.33 4.72
N LEU A 62 0.15 -0.78 4.10
CA LEU A 62 0.84 -1.87 4.77
C LEU A 62 2.33 -1.58 4.96
N LEU A 63 3.04 -1.06 3.97
CA LEU A 63 4.50 -0.92 4.01
C LEU A 63 4.96 0.33 4.76
N ALA A 64 4.28 1.46 4.56
CA ALA A 64 4.73 2.76 5.06
C ALA A 64 4.77 2.89 6.60
N PRO A 65 3.74 2.49 7.37
CA PRO A 65 3.70 2.79 8.80
C PRO A 65 4.60 1.85 9.60
N ASP A 66 5.25 2.38 10.65
CA ASP A 66 6.03 1.57 11.58
C ASP A 66 5.14 0.62 12.38
N SER A 67 3.97 1.09 12.83
CA SER A 67 3.02 0.29 13.61
C SER A 67 1.65 0.20 12.96
N ILE A 68 1.12 -1.01 12.90
CA ILE A 68 -0.22 -1.30 12.37
C ILE A 68 -1.00 -2.19 13.33
N VAL A 69 -2.31 -1.97 13.39
CA VAL A 69 -3.26 -2.79 14.16
C VAL A 69 -4.42 -3.19 13.26
N PHE A 70 -4.74 -4.49 13.30
CA PHE A 70 -5.85 -5.08 12.57
C PHE A 70 -7.02 -5.37 13.51
N TYR A 71 -8.22 -4.97 13.10
CA TYR A 71 -9.48 -5.34 13.72
C TYR A 71 -10.28 -6.26 12.79
N THR A 72 -10.93 -7.29 13.33
CA THR A 72 -11.81 -8.18 12.56
C THR A 72 -13.22 -7.60 12.42
N LYS A 73 -14.09 -8.31 11.71
CA LYS A 73 -15.48 -7.92 11.42
C LYS A 73 -16.31 -7.52 12.64
N THR A 74 -16.17 -8.18 13.80
CA THR A 74 -16.93 -7.81 15.00
C THR A 74 -16.21 -6.76 15.87
N ARG A 75 -15.07 -6.24 15.38
CA ARG A 75 -14.17 -5.26 16.00
C ARG A 75 -13.32 -5.71 17.22
N PRO A 76 -13.04 -7.00 17.49
CA PRO A 76 -11.92 -7.35 18.34
C PRO A 76 -10.59 -7.18 17.58
N LEU A 77 -9.50 -7.10 18.34
CA LEU A 77 -8.15 -7.14 17.77
C LEU A 77 -7.94 -8.49 17.08
N TYR A 78 -7.29 -8.47 15.92
CA TYR A 78 -6.97 -9.68 15.18
C TYR A 78 -6.23 -10.69 16.08
N ARG A 79 -6.70 -11.94 16.08
CA ARG A 79 -6.21 -13.03 16.96
C ARG A 79 -6.25 -12.71 18.47
N ASN A 80 -7.07 -11.75 18.89
CA ASN A 80 -7.13 -11.25 20.28
C ASN A 80 -5.76 -10.81 20.82
N LEU A 81 -4.89 -10.32 19.93
CA LEU A 81 -3.58 -9.80 20.32
C LEU A 81 -3.77 -8.59 21.23
N THR A 82 -2.95 -8.49 22.28
CA THR A 82 -2.94 -7.34 23.19
C THR A 82 -1.96 -6.25 22.75
N SER A 83 -1.03 -6.59 21.85
CA SER A 83 -0.06 -5.67 21.27
C SER A 83 -0.73 -4.73 20.28
N LEU A 84 -0.39 -3.44 20.31
CA LEU A 84 -0.81 -2.45 19.32
C LEU A 84 0.19 -2.30 18.16
N HIS A 85 1.00 -3.34 17.92
CA HIS A 85 1.96 -3.39 16.84
C HIS A 85 1.98 -4.81 16.24
N HIS A 86 1.04 -5.08 15.34
CA HIS A 86 0.85 -6.42 14.77
C HIS A 86 1.99 -6.84 13.82
N LYS A 87 2.72 -5.88 13.23
CA LYS A 87 3.96 -6.13 12.47
C LYS A 87 5.12 -6.67 13.32
N ALA A 88 5.03 -6.59 14.65
CA ALA A 88 6.01 -7.20 15.54
C ALA A 88 5.64 -8.64 15.95
N ASP A 89 4.40 -9.07 15.71
CA ASP A 89 3.94 -10.42 16.04
C ASP A 89 4.41 -11.43 14.99
N ALA A 90 5.00 -12.54 15.44
CA ALA A 90 5.61 -13.52 14.53
C ALA A 90 4.57 -14.28 13.69
N VAL A 91 3.39 -14.56 14.25
CA VAL A 91 2.32 -15.28 13.55
C VAL A 91 1.70 -14.36 12.51
N VAL A 92 1.44 -13.10 12.87
CA VAL A 92 0.93 -12.12 11.89
C VAL A 92 1.93 -11.90 10.75
N LEU A 93 3.22 -11.78 11.03
CA LEU A 93 4.24 -11.62 9.99
C LEU A 93 4.27 -12.80 9.01
N GLU A 94 4.11 -14.03 9.50
CA GLU A 94 4.05 -15.22 8.64
C GLU A 94 2.82 -15.20 7.74
N GLU A 95 1.68 -14.75 8.25
CA GLU A 95 0.46 -14.60 7.45
C GLU A 95 0.55 -13.47 6.43
N LEU A 96 1.14 -12.33 6.83
CA LEU A 96 1.40 -11.20 5.95
C LEU A 96 2.32 -11.59 4.79
N GLU A 97 3.42 -12.29 5.07
CA GLU A 97 4.34 -12.77 4.05
C GLU A 97 3.64 -13.72 3.07
N ARG A 98 2.83 -14.66 3.59
CA ARG A 98 2.11 -15.62 2.74
C ARG A 98 1.03 -14.97 1.87
N VAL A 99 0.27 -14.01 2.40
CA VAL A 99 -0.83 -13.37 1.64
C VAL A 99 -0.32 -12.36 0.62
N THR A 100 0.77 -11.66 0.91
CA THR A 100 1.29 -10.58 0.04
C THR A 100 2.42 -11.01 -0.87
N GLY A 101 3.13 -12.10 -0.54
CA GLY A 101 4.41 -12.44 -1.18
C GLY A 101 5.56 -11.51 -0.81
N THR A 102 5.36 -10.61 0.16
CA THR A 102 6.36 -9.64 0.61
C THR A 102 7.20 -10.20 1.75
N GLU A 103 8.51 -10.09 1.65
CA GLU A 103 9.44 -10.61 2.65
C GLU A 103 9.32 -9.87 3.99
N ARG A 104 9.45 -10.61 5.10
CA ARG A 104 9.26 -10.08 6.46
C ARG A 104 10.08 -8.82 6.79
N ARG A 105 11.24 -8.65 6.16
CA ARG A 105 12.12 -7.49 6.39
C ARG A 105 11.43 -6.18 6.01
N PHE A 106 10.64 -6.18 4.94
CA PHE A 106 9.94 -4.99 4.46
C PHE A 106 8.78 -4.57 5.37
N PHE A 107 8.16 -5.49 6.11
CA PHE A 107 7.15 -5.09 7.10
C PHE A 107 7.73 -4.39 8.31
N LYS A 108 8.97 -4.74 8.70
CA LYS A 108 9.66 -4.16 9.86
C LYS A 108 10.38 -2.87 9.54
N SER A 109 10.94 -2.76 8.35
CA SER A 109 11.70 -1.62 7.89
C SER A 109 11.60 -1.52 6.37
N PHE A 110 10.77 -0.60 5.91
CA PHE A 110 10.64 -0.27 4.50
C PHE A 110 11.22 1.12 4.23
N SER A 111 12.06 1.23 3.19
CA SER A 111 12.55 2.51 2.68
C SER A 111 11.99 2.71 1.28
N PRO A 112 11.26 3.80 1.02
CA PRO A 112 10.76 4.09 -0.31
C PRO A 112 11.90 4.47 -1.24
N GLY A 113 11.78 4.10 -2.51
CA GLY A 113 12.82 4.32 -3.50
C GLY A 113 12.80 3.25 -4.60
N LEU A 114 13.84 3.26 -5.43
CA LEU A 114 13.90 2.44 -6.64
C LEU A 114 14.75 1.17 -6.49
N ASP A 115 15.46 1.00 -5.38
CA ASP A 115 16.37 -0.14 -5.16
C ASP A 115 15.66 -1.50 -5.27
N ASP A 116 14.40 -1.56 -4.82
CA ASP A 116 13.55 -2.75 -4.84
C ASP A 116 12.38 -2.61 -5.86
N ALA A 117 12.53 -1.77 -6.90
CA ALA A 117 11.43 -1.44 -7.82
C ALA A 117 10.77 -2.68 -8.47
N CYS A 118 11.56 -3.66 -8.89
CA CYS A 118 11.04 -4.90 -9.47
C CYS A 118 10.20 -5.70 -8.46
N LEU A 119 10.65 -5.83 -7.21
CA LEU A 119 9.89 -6.50 -6.16
C LEU A 119 8.58 -5.76 -5.84
N ILE A 120 8.62 -4.42 -5.79
CA ILE A 120 7.44 -3.59 -5.56
C ILE A 120 6.41 -3.80 -6.69
N LEU A 121 6.85 -3.82 -7.95
CA LEU A 121 5.99 -4.10 -9.10
C LEU A 121 5.41 -5.52 -9.05
N GLN A 122 6.19 -6.51 -8.64
CA GLN A 122 5.70 -7.89 -8.43
C GLN A 122 4.62 -7.97 -7.33
N TRP A 123 4.79 -7.27 -6.20
CA TRP A 123 3.77 -7.22 -5.16
C TRP A 123 2.51 -6.50 -5.64
N ALA A 124 2.68 -5.46 -6.47
CA ALA A 124 1.59 -4.70 -7.06
C ALA A 124 0.81 -5.51 -8.11
N SER A 125 1.46 -6.39 -8.87
CA SER A 125 0.85 -7.20 -9.92
C SER A 125 -0.23 -8.16 -9.39
N GLN A 126 -0.14 -8.55 -8.12
CA GLN A 126 -1.11 -9.40 -7.44
C GLN A 126 -2.33 -8.62 -6.89
N ARG A 127 -2.39 -7.31 -7.13
CA ARG A 127 -3.41 -6.41 -6.59
C ARG A 127 -4.26 -5.78 -7.69
N THR A 128 -5.43 -5.30 -7.31
CA THR A 128 -6.42 -4.69 -8.20
C THR A 128 -6.80 -3.31 -7.71
N THR A 129 -7.01 -2.38 -8.65
CA THR A 129 -7.50 -1.03 -8.37
C THR A 129 -8.87 -0.83 -8.99
N THR A 130 -9.68 0.04 -8.39
CA THR A 130 -11.00 0.39 -8.92
C THR A 130 -10.88 1.30 -10.13
N ARG A 131 -9.98 2.28 -10.06
CA ARG A 131 -9.60 3.11 -11.20
C ARG A 131 -8.40 2.49 -11.91
N PRO A 132 -8.42 2.34 -13.25
CA PRO A 132 -7.31 1.75 -13.98
C PRO A 132 -5.96 2.46 -13.73
N GLU A 133 -5.96 3.80 -13.69
CA GLU A 133 -4.77 4.62 -13.51
C GLU A 133 -4.13 4.49 -12.10
N ASP A 134 -4.92 4.12 -11.09
CA ASP A 134 -4.41 3.92 -9.73
C ASP A 134 -3.43 2.75 -9.62
N SER A 135 -3.39 1.84 -10.61
CA SER A 135 -2.38 0.78 -10.68
C SER A 135 -0.96 1.34 -10.70
N ALA A 136 -0.78 2.55 -11.26
CA ALA A 136 0.47 3.28 -11.23
C ALA A 136 0.57 4.23 -10.02
N TYR A 137 -0.46 5.05 -9.78
CA TYR A 137 -0.38 6.11 -8.76
C TYR A 137 -0.27 5.57 -7.33
N SER A 138 -0.83 4.39 -7.06
CA SER A 138 -0.70 3.75 -5.74
C SER A 138 0.75 3.37 -5.39
N LEU A 139 1.65 3.35 -6.38
CA LEU A 139 3.07 3.01 -6.21
C LEU A 139 3.98 4.24 -6.11
N SER A 140 3.53 5.42 -6.50
CA SER A 140 4.35 6.65 -6.51
C SER A 140 5.04 6.92 -5.18
N GLY A 141 4.31 6.82 -4.06
CA GLY A 141 4.88 7.03 -2.73
C GLY A 141 5.84 5.91 -2.28
N ILE A 142 5.60 4.68 -2.72
CA ILE A 142 6.44 3.51 -2.40
C ILE A 142 7.77 3.59 -3.16
N LEU A 143 7.73 4.03 -4.41
CA LEU A 143 8.88 4.19 -5.30
C LEU A 143 9.58 5.55 -5.13
N ASN A 144 9.03 6.44 -4.29
CA ASN A 144 9.49 7.81 -4.09
C ASN A 144 9.56 8.61 -5.41
N LEU A 145 8.52 8.47 -6.25
CA LEU A 145 8.38 9.14 -7.54
C LEU A 145 7.23 10.16 -7.51
N HIS A 146 7.34 11.19 -8.36
CA HIS A 146 6.28 12.17 -8.56
C HIS A 146 5.69 12.01 -9.96
N LEU A 147 4.51 11.40 -10.05
CA LEU A 147 3.80 11.26 -11.32
C LEU A 147 2.77 12.38 -11.49
N PRO A 148 2.68 13.01 -12.68
CA PRO A 148 1.61 13.95 -12.98
C PRO A 148 0.27 13.20 -13.06
N VAL A 149 -0.59 13.37 -12.06
CA VAL A 149 -1.90 12.69 -12.03
C VAL A 149 -2.82 13.27 -13.08
N MET A 150 -3.25 12.44 -14.03
CA MET A 150 -4.26 12.73 -15.05
C MET A 150 -5.48 11.83 -14.83
N HIS A 151 -6.55 12.39 -14.26
CA HIS A 151 -7.78 11.63 -14.04
C HIS A 151 -8.43 11.20 -15.35
N GLY A 152 -8.79 9.92 -15.43
CA GLY A 152 -9.42 9.33 -16.61
C GLY A 152 -8.45 8.94 -17.73
N GLU A 153 -7.14 8.95 -17.46
CA GLU A 153 -6.19 8.28 -18.35
C GLU A 153 -6.32 6.75 -18.27
N SER A 154 -5.82 6.04 -19.27
CA SER A 154 -5.85 4.58 -19.25
C SER A 154 -4.78 4.00 -18.31
N ALA A 155 -4.98 2.77 -17.83
CA ALA A 155 -3.98 2.08 -17.01
C ALA A 155 -2.63 1.99 -17.73
N GLU A 156 -2.64 1.72 -19.05
CA GLU A 156 -1.44 1.57 -19.86
C GLU A 156 -0.64 2.87 -19.93
N ASN A 157 -1.32 4.03 -20.01
CA ASN A 157 -0.64 5.32 -20.04
C ASN A 157 -0.02 5.64 -18.67
N ALA A 158 -0.81 5.50 -17.59
CA ALA A 158 -0.33 5.75 -16.23
C ALA A 158 0.85 4.84 -15.86
N LEU A 159 0.75 3.55 -16.19
CA LEU A 159 1.79 2.56 -15.94
C LEU A 159 3.00 2.78 -16.84
N GLY A 160 2.80 3.15 -18.09
CA GLY A 160 3.89 3.52 -19.00
C GLY A 160 4.70 4.71 -18.48
N LEU A 161 4.03 5.74 -17.93
CA LEU A 161 4.69 6.87 -17.28
C LEU A 161 5.48 6.43 -16.04
N LEU A 162 4.89 5.58 -15.18
CA LEU A 162 5.59 5.04 -14.02
C LEU A 162 6.85 4.27 -14.41
N LEU A 163 6.74 3.31 -15.34
CA LEU A 163 7.85 2.48 -15.77
C LEU A 163 8.94 3.31 -16.45
N ALA A 164 8.56 4.30 -17.28
CA ALA A 164 9.52 5.22 -17.88
C ALA A 164 10.29 6.01 -16.82
N GLU A 165 9.61 6.47 -15.76
CA GLU A 165 10.24 7.22 -14.68
C GLU A 165 11.18 6.34 -13.84
N VAL A 166 10.76 5.11 -13.53
CA VAL A 166 11.60 4.11 -12.84
C VAL A 166 12.86 3.84 -13.65
N VAL A 167 12.75 3.54 -14.95
CA VAL A 167 13.91 3.25 -15.82
C VAL A 167 14.81 4.49 -15.96
N SER A 168 14.22 5.68 -16.11
CA SER A 168 14.96 6.94 -16.24
C SER A 168 15.84 7.23 -15.01
N HIS A 169 15.33 6.97 -13.81
CA HIS A 169 16.02 7.27 -12.55
C HIS A 169 16.94 6.14 -12.06
N SER A 170 16.56 4.88 -12.25
CA SER A 170 17.34 3.73 -11.79
C SER A 170 18.35 3.23 -12.82
N GLY A 171 18.08 3.43 -14.12
CA GLY A 171 18.79 2.78 -15.21
C GLY A 171 18.51 1.27 -15.33
N ASP A 172 17.63 0.71 -14.50
CA ASP A 172 17.30 -0.70 -14.49
C ASP A 172 16.12 -1.00 -15.41
N ILE A 173 16.39 -1.75 -16.48
CA ILE A 173 15.37 -2.20 -17.44
C ILE A 173 14.71 -3.53 -17.04
N SER A 174 15.26 -4.24 -16.04
CA SER A 174 14.68 -5.52 -15.56
C SER A 174 13.30 -5.33 -14.92
N VAL A 175 12.97 -4.10 -14.55
CA VAL A 175 11.63 -3.67 -14.10
C VAL A 175 10.55 -3.82 -15.15
N LEU A 176 10.89 -4.21 -16.40
CA LEU A 176 9.93 -4.52 -17.45
C LEU A 176 9.55 -6.02 -17.49
N ASP A 177 10.26 -6.88 -16.74
CA ASP A 177 10.05 -8.33 -16.66
C ASP A 177 9.30 -8.76 -15.37
N TRP A 178 8.39 -7.92 -14.88
CA TRP A 178 7.71 -8.03 -13.57
C TRP A 178 6.41 -8.86 -13.59
#